data_AF-A0A8C5XSR4-F1
#
_entry.id   AF-A0A8C5XSR4-F1
#
_cell.length_a   1.000
_cell.length_b   1.000
_cell.length_c   1.000
_cell.angle_alpha   90.00
_cell.angle_beta   90.00
_cell.angle_gamma   90.00
#
_symmetry.space_group_name_H-M   'P 1'
#
loop_
_entity.id
_entity.type
_entity.pdbx_description
1 polymer ?
#
loop_
_entity_poly.entity_id
_entity_poly.type
_entity_poly.pdbx_seq_one_letter_code
_entity_poly.pdbx_strand_id
1 'polypeptide(L)'
;MASTILALRTRAAALLSPPPATALAVRYVSKKTGGSSKNLGGKSSGRHYGIKKMEGHYVHAGNILGTQHQFHWHPGAHVGWKN
;
A
#
# COMPACT_ATOMS: atom_id res chain seq x y z
N MET A 1 -25.67 -39.45 -71.74
CA MET A 1 -24.41 -38.75 -71.49
C MET A 1 -24.69 -37.25 -71.50
N ALA A 2 -24.54 -36.63 -70.32
CA ALA A 2 -24.26 -35.23 -69.99
C ALA A 2 -24.83 -34.10 -70.89
N SER A 3 -25.79 -33.27 -70.42
CA SER A 3 -25.64 -32.11 -69.52
C SER A 3 -25.32 -30.80 -70.26
N THR A 4 -26.25 -29.82 -70.29
CA THR A 4 -26.17 -28.50 -69.59
C THR A 4 -25.34 -27.43 -70.33
N ILE A 5 -25.58 -26.10 -70.35
CA ILE A 5 -26.18 -25.14 -69.42
C ILE A 5 -26.71 -23.94 -70.23
N LEU A 6 -27.82 -23.40 -69.72
CA LEU A 6 -28.53 -22.19 -70.09
C LEU A 6 -27.89 -20.92 -69.46
N ALA A 7 -27.76 -19.88 -70.28
CA ALA A 7 -27.75 -18.44 -69.97
C ALA A 7 -27.09 -17.94 -68.67
N LEU A 8 -25.93 -17.30 -68.82
CA LEU A 8 -25.38 -16.40 -67.80
C LEU A 8 -26.12 -15.06 -67.84
N ARG A 9 -27.10 -14.90 -66.93
CA ARG A 9 -27.77 -13.63 -66.63
C ARG A 9 -26.94 -12.79 -65.65
N THR A 10 -26.98 -11.49 -65.89
CA THR A 10 -26.36 -10.35 -65.20
C THR A 10 -26.68 -10.23 -63.70
N ARG A 11 -25.67 -9.95 -62.88
CA ARG A 11 -25.74 -9.48 -61.47
C ARG A 11 -24.42 -8.76 -61.15
N ALA A 12 -24.30 -7.68 -60.38
CA ALA A 12 -25.26 -6.89 -59.62
C ALA A 12 -24.58 -5.56 -59.23
N ALA A 13 -25.33 -4.47 -59.30
CA ALA A 13 -24.96 -3.17 -58.76
C ALA A 13 -25.07 -3.19 -57.21
N ALA A 14 -24.02 -3.62 -56.52
CA ALA A 14 -24.02 -3.76 -55.05
C ALA A 14 -22.81 -3.09 -54.36
N LEU A 15 -22.23 -2.04 -54.94
CA LEU A 15 -21.02 -1.38 -54.39
C LEU A 15 -21.26 0.03 -53.79
N LEU A 16 -22.51 0.47 -53.60
CA LEU A 16 -22.80 1.70 -52.86
C LEU A 16 -23.72 1.42 -51.68
N SER A 17 -23.14 1.01 -50.56
CA SER A 17 -23.79 1.08 -49.25
C SER A 17 -22.81 1.78 -48.29
N PRO A 18 -23.03 3.04 -47.89
CA PRO A 18 -22.21 3.64 -46.85
C PRO A 18 -22.50 2.95 -45.51
N PRO A 19 -21.47 2.58 -44.71
CA PRO A 19 -21.71 2.03 -43.39
C PRO A 19 -22.40 3.09 -42.50
N PRO A 20 -23.35 2.70 -41.64
CA PRO A 20 -24.07 3.64 -40.79
C PRO A 20 -23.10 4.33 -39.82
N ALA A 21 -22.97 5.64 -39.96
CA ALA A 21 -22.17 6.50 -39.11
C ALA A 21 -22.88 6.71 -37.76
N THR A 22 -22.87 5.70 -36.88
CA THR A 22 -23.39 5.85 -35.51
C THR A 22 -22.57 5.04 -34.50
N ALA A 23 -21.25 5.16 -34.54
CA ALA A 23 -20.43 4.85 -33.37
C ALA A 23 -20.46 6.07 -32.42
N LEU A 24 -21.44 6.10 -31.51
CA LEU A 24 -21.50 7.08 -30.43
C LEU A 24 -20.22 6.98 -29.58
N ALA A 25 -19.26 7.89 -29.79
CA ALA A 25 -18.02 7.93 -29.02
C ALA A 25 -18.28 8.49 -27.62
N VAL A 26 -18.87 7.68 -26.74
CA VAL A 26 -19.04 8.01 -25.32
C VAL A 26 -17.69 7.79 -24.62
N ARG A 27 -17.06 8.87 -24.16
CA ARG A 27 -15.93 8.75 -23.22
C ARG A 27 -16.48 8.78 -21.80
N TYR A 28 -16.43 7.63 -21.13
CA TYR A 28 -16.70 7.56 -19.70
C TYR A 28 -15.50 8.16 -18.94
N VAL A 29 -15.72 9.30 -18.29
CA VAL A 29 -14.77 9.85 -17.30
C VAL A 29 -15.12 9.26 -15.94
N SER A 30 -14.23 8.46 -15.38
CA SER A 30 -14.35 8.01 -13.98
C SER A 30 -13.78 9.07 -13.04
N LYS A 31 -14.46 9.35 -11.92
CA LYS A 31 -13.87 10.18 -10.87
C LYS A 31 -12.70 9.41 -10.25
N LYS A 32 -11.56 10.08 -10.06
CA LYS A 32 -10.38 9.47 -9.44
C LYS A 32 -10.74 9.00 -8.02
N THR A 33 -10.63 7.70 -7.77
CA THR A 33 -10.81 7.14 -6.42
C THR A 33 -9.69 7.63 -5.51
N GLY A 34 -10.04 8.02 -4.28
CA GLY A 34 -9.07 8.40 -3.25
C GLY A 34 -8.30 7.18 -2.72
N GLY A 35 -6.98 7.28 -2.64
CA GLY A 35 -6.13 6.26 -2.04
C GLY A 35 -6.13 6.38 -0.51
N SER A 36 -6.09 5.24 0.19
CA SER A 36 -5.88 5.19 1.64
C SER A 36 -4.45 4.71 1.95
N SER A 37 -3.89 5.20 3.05
CA SER A 37 -2.61 4.73 3.56
C SER A 37 -2.73 3.29 4.05
N LYS A 38 -1.79 2.44 3.63
CA LYS A 38 -1.66 1.07 4.17
C LYS A 38 -0.81 1.01 5.44
N ASN A 39 -0.26 2.15 5.88
CA ASN A 39 0.59 2.23 7.06
C ASN A 39 -0.30 2.40 8.30
N LEU A 40 -0.67 1.28 8.94
CA LEU A 40 -1.55 1.24 10.11
C LEU A 40 -0.80 1.37 11.46
N GLY A 41 0.53 1.44 11.43
CA GLY A 41 1.40 1.43 12.62
C GLY A 41 1.62 2.79 13.29
N GLY A 42 2.57 2.84 14.25
CA GLY A 42 3.00 4.08 14.91
C GLY A 42 2.21 4.49 16.16
N LYS A 43 1.29 3.63 16.63
CA LYS A 43 0.47 3.87 17.83
C LYS A 43 1.00 3.17 19.09
N SER A 44 2.29 2.83 19.14
CA SER A 44 2.89 2.22 20.32
C SER A 44 2.97 3.23 21.47
N SER A 45 2.57 2.82 22.66
CA SER A 45 2.72 3.65 23.86
C SER A 45 4.20 3.83 24.23
N GLY A 46 4.50 4.94 24.92
CA GLY A 46 5.82 5.17 25.49
C GLY A 46 6.15 4.17 26.60
N ARG A 47 7.42 3.78 26.71
CA ARG A 47 7.90 2.78 27.70
C ARG A 47 8.42 3.40 29.01
N HIS A 48 8.30 4.74 29.17
CA HIS A 48 8.71 5.49 30.37
C HIS A 48 10.17 5.27 30.80
N TYR A 49 11.06 5.08 29.82
CA TYR A 49 12.50 5.04 30.02
C TYR A 49 13.04 6.38 30.54
N GLY A 50 14.19 6.30 31.22
CA GLY A 50 14.90 7.45 31.76
C GLY A 50 15.43 7.22 33.16
N ILE A 51 16.10 8.25 33.67
CA ILE A 51 16.67 8.29 35.01
C ILE A 51 15.54 8.39 36.04
N LYS A 52 15.62 7.59 37.10
CA LYS A 52 14.68 7.58 38.23
C LYS A 52 15.29 8.14 39.51
N LYS A 53 16.61 8.05 39.66
CA LYS A 53 17.37 8.61 40.78
C LYS A 53 18.50 9.47 40.21
N MET A 54 18.52 10.74 40.59
CA MET A 54 19.59 11.66 40.22
C MET A 54 20.77 11.49 41.18
N GLU A 55 21.84 12.23 40.92
CA GLU A 55 23.02 12.27 41.78
C GLU A 55 22.68 12.76 43.20
N GLY A 56 23.35 12.21 44.21
CA GLY A 56 23.14 12.57 45.62
C GLY A 56 21.86 12.01 46.26
N HIS A 57 20.96 11.37 45.51
CA HIS A 57 19.79 10.74 46.09
C HIS A 57 20.15 9.47 46.88
N TYR A 58 19.60 9.35 48.08
CA TYR A 58 19.71 8.13 48.87
C TYR A 58 18.94 6.97 48.20
N VAL A 59 19.56 5.79 48.16
CA VAL A 59 19.00 4.58 47.55
C VAL A 59 19.15 3.39 48.48
N HIS A 60 18.11 2.55 48.50
CA HIS A 60 18.15 1.24 49.12
C HIS A 60 18.54 0.18 48.09
N ALA A 61 19.03 -0.97 48.56
CA ALA A 61 19.30 -2.11 47.69
C ALA A 61 18.03 -2.53 46.93
N GLY A 62 18.18 -2.74 45.62
CA GLY A 62 17.07 -3.10 44.73
C GLY A 62 16.31 -1.92 44.13
N ASN A 63 16.60 -0.67 44.53
CA ASN A 63 16.03 0.50 43.88
C ASN A 63 16.52 0.61 42.43
N ILE A 64 15.61 1.03 41.53
CA ILE A 64 15.94 1.29 40.14
C ILE A 64 16.56 2.69 40.02
N LEU A 65 17.77 2.78 39.48
CA LEU A 65 18.45 4.06 39.22
C LEU A 65 17.98 4.71 37.92
N GLY A 66 17.78 3.90 36.89
CA GLY A 66 17.28 4.33 35.58
C GLY A 66 16.90 3.12 34.74
N THR A 67 16.06 3.36 33.74
CA THR A 67 15.69 2.34 32.74
C THR A 67 16.04 2.85 31.35
N GLN A 68 16.70 2.02 30.55
CA GLN A 68 17.13 2.36 29.20
C GLN A 68 16.81 1.21 28.24
N HIS A 69 16.72 1.53 26.95
CA HIS A 69 16.53 0.53 25.90
C HIS A 69 17.86 0.00 25.38
N GLN A 70 18.74 0.91 24.98
CA GLN A 70 20.12 0.65 24.61
C GLN A 70 21.04 1.20 25.69
N PHE A 71 22.29 0.76 25.69
CA PHE A 71 23.29 1.26 26.63
C PHE A 71 23.63 2.73 26.32
N HIS A 72 23.03 3.64 27.10
CA HIS A 72 23.46 5.02 27.21
C HIS A 72 24.34 5.22 28.44
N TRP A 73 24.05 4.48 29.52
CA TRP A 73 24.85 4.46 30.74
C TRP A 73 25.25 3.03 31.09
N HIS A 74 26.49 2.89 31.56
CA HIS A 74 27.02 1.61 32.00
C HIS A 74 26.86 1.45 33.51
N PRO A 75 26.58 0.23 34.01
CA PRO A 75 26.54 -0.03 35.44
C PRO A 75 27.90 0.24 36.06
N GLY A 76 27.91 1.01 37.15
CA GLY A 76 29.10 1.27 37.97
C GLY A 76 29.25 0.28 39.11
N ALA A 77 30.03 0.65 40.12
CA ALA A 77 30.19 -0.16 41.33
C ALA A 77 28.85 -0.35 42.06
N HIS A 78 28.59 -1.58 42.55
CA HIS A 78 27.39 -1.96 43.30
C HIS A 78 26.04 -1.78 42.58
N VAL A 79 26.04 -1.67 41.25
CA VAL A 79 24.84 -1.60 40.41
C VAL A 79 24.72 -2.85 39.55
N GLY A 80 23.58 -3.54 39.63
CA GLY A 80 23.28 -4.69 38.77
C GLY A 80 22.65 -4.27 37.43
N TRP A 81 22.99 -4.99 36.36
CA TRP A 81 22.32 -4.88 35.06
C TRP A 81 21.38 -6.07 34.83
N LYS A 82 20.23 -5.83 34.20
CA LYS A 82 19.31 -6.88 33.74
C LYS A 82 19.18 -6.78 32.23
N ASN A 83 19.34 -7.93 31.56
CA ASN A 83 19.13 -8.07 30.12
C ASN A 83 17.65 -8.34 29.82
#